data_AF-A0A9X3WYA1-F1
#
_entry.id   AF-A0A9X3WYA1-F1
#
_cell.length_a   1.000
_cell.length_b   1.000
_cell.length_c   1.000
_cell.angle_alpha   90.00
_cell.angle_beta   90.00
_cell.angle_gamma   90.00
#
_symmetry.space_group_name_H-M   'P 1'
#
loop_
_entity.id
_entity.type
_entity.pdbx_description
1 polymer ?
#
loop_
_entity_poly.entity_id
_entity_poly.type
_entity_poly.pdbx_seq_one_letter_code
_entity_poly.pdbx_strand_id
1 'polypeptide(L)'
;MPTWSCIVSHAAMADDANQDREAAFNRGLEWYRAGCHFDAYDTWKQVYQDEQNETNRRFLQAIIQVTDAMHKVRHNAELRGSVHLLERALIKLDALPDVHGGIDLATFRDATRTCLAEIKRLLSVAQKNLEDSFIPPLKSVGSGPVLEPRVSPPSNDPETLFQNGLDAYAAERFYDAHEIWEDYRRTRPESDPSREFVKGLILVATAMHKLHRAKSPSGAAQLLELALDKLRDAPEGTSGLDVKAVVDEVSRVHADIEALETTGAEGPIEARYIPAIRRST
;
A
#
# COMPACT_ATOMS: atom_id res chain seq x y z
N MET A 1 40.19 1.81 -20.01
CA MET A 1 39.31 2.27 -18.90
C MET A 1 38.25 1.21 -18.70
N PRO A 2 38.15 0.55 -17.54
CA PRO A 2 37.10 -0.45 -17.34
C PRO A 2 35.81 0.23 -16.89
N THR A 3 34.74 0.00 -17.64
CA THR A 3 33.36 0.33 -17.32
C THR A 3 32.83 -0.64 -16.26
N TRP A 4 32.95 -0.25 -15.00
CA TRP A 4 32.10 -0.66 -13.88
C TRP A 4 31.18 0.55 -13.63
N SER A 5 29.92 0.51 -13.21
CA SER A 5 29.05 -0.53 -12.72
C SER A 5 27.74 0.21 -12.35
N CYS A 6 26.68 0.16 -13.17
CA CYS A 6 25.36 0.62 -12.72
C CYS A 6 24.56 -0.50 -12.04
N ILE A 7 24.82 -1.75 -12.41
CA ILE A 7 24.05 -2.92 -11.92
C ILE A 7 24.41 -3.25 -10.45
N VAL A 8 25.68 -3.14 -10.06
CA VAL A 8 26.10 -3.45 -8.67
C VAL A 8 25.62 -2.38 -7.69
N SER A 9 25.51 -1.11 -8.12
CA SER A 9 25.05 0.00 -7.27
C SER A 9 23.56 -0.11 -6.92
N HIS A 10 22.72 -0.54 -7.88
CA HIS A 10 21.28 -0.71 -7.64
C HIS A 10 20.98 -1.90 -6.73
N ALA A 11 21.70 -3.03 -6.92
CA ALA A 11 21.53 -4.21 -6.08
C ALA A 11 21.95 -3.94 -4.62
N ALA A 12 23.08 -3.26 -4.40
CA ALA A 12 23.53 -2.88 -3.06
C ALA A 12 22.55 -1.90 -2.37
N MET A 13 22.03 -0.90 -3.10
CA MET A 13 21.04 0.03 -2.54
C MET A 13 19.69 -0.63 -2.23
N ALA A 14 19.27 -1.60 -3.04
CA ALA A 14 18.07 -2.38 -2.76
C ALA A 14 18.25 -3.29 -1.54
N ASP A 15 19.44 -3.86 -1.35
CA ASP A 15 19.78 -4.68 -0.19
C ASP A 15 19.83 -3.83 1.09
N ASP A 16 20.47 -2.65 1.06
CA ASP A 16 20.49 -1.70 2.18
C ASP A 16 19.07 -1.21 2.53
N ALA A 17 18.25 -0.86 1.53
CA ALA A 17 16.87 -0.42 1.77
C ALA A 17 15.98 -1.53 2.33
N ASN A 18 16.24 -2.78 1.98
CA ASN A 18 15.54 -3.93 2.57
C ASN A 18 16.00 -4.21 4.00
N GLN A 19 17.31 -4.13 4.28
CA GLN A 19 17.84 -4.21 5.63
C GLN A 19 17.23 -3.13 6.53
N ASP A 20 17.06 -1.91 6.01
CA ASP A 20 16.37 -0.82 6.72
C ASP A 20 14.90 -1.15 7.00
N ARG A 21 14.19 -1.80 6.06
CA ARG A 21 12.79 -2.21 6.26
C ARG A 21 12.67 -3.37 7.25
N GLU A 22 13.58 -4.32 7.24
CA GLU A 22 13.65 -5.40 8.24
C GLU A 22 13.97 -4.81 9.63
N ALA A 23 14.89 -3.84 9.71
CA ALA A 23 15.16 -3.09 10.93
C ALA A 23 13.93 -2.30 11.41
N ALA A 24 13.18 -1.67 10.50
CA ALA A 24 11.93 -0.99 10.81
C ALA A 24 10.87 -1.97 11.32
N PHE A 25 10.75 -3.16 10.72
CA PHE A 25 9.85 -4.21 11.21
C PHE A 25 10.20 -4.59 12.66
N ASN A 26 11.48 -4.83 12.95
CA ASN A 26 11.95 -5.18 14.29
C ASN A 26 11.70 -4.05 15.30
N ARG A 27 11.91 -2.79 14.90
CA ARG A 27 11.60 -1.62 15.74
C ARG A 27 10.11 -1.52 16.05
N GLY A 28 9.23 -1.78 15.07
CA GLY A 28 7.79 -1.86 15.30
C GLY A 28 7.42 -2.96 16.31
N LEU A 29 8.14 -4.08 16.29
CA LEU A 29 7.95 -5.17 17.25
C LEU A 29 8.36 -4.78 18.68
N GLU A 30 9.46 -4.03 18.82
CA GLU A 30 9.87 -3.44 20.10
C GLU A 30 8.82 -2.47 20.62
N TRP A 31 8.30 -1.56 19.78
CA TRP A 31 7.23 -0.64 20.14
C TRP A 31 5.96 -1.35 20.58
N TYR A 32 5.54 -2.37 19.85
CA TYR A 32 4.36 -3.17 20.20
C TYR A 32 4.51 -3.78 21.60
N ARG A 33 5.66 -4.41 21.87
CA ARG A 33 5.95 -5.04 23.16
C ARG A 33 6.04 -4.05 24.31
N ALA A 34 6.47 -2.81 24.04
CA ALA A 34 6.46 -1.72 25.00
C ALA A 34 5.07 -1.11 25.25
N GLY A 35 4.03 -1.57 24.53
CA GLY A 35 2.69 -1.01 24.58
C GLY A 35 2.49 0.27 23.75
N CYS A 36 3.52 0.71 23.02
CA CYS A 36 3.53 1.83 22.07
C CYS A 36 2.88 1.43 20.74
N HIS A 37 1.60 1.06 20.78
CA HIS A 37 0.89 0.51 19.63
C HIS A 37 0.74 1.51 18.47
N PHE A 38 0.66 2.82 18.75
CA PHE A 38 0.61 3.83 17.68
C PHE A 38 1.92 3.85 16.87
N ASP A 39 3.07 3.87 17.55
CA ASP A 39 4.39 3.88 16.91
C ASP A 39 4.66 2.59 16.14
N ALA A 40 4.23 1.44 16.69
CA ALA A 40 4.27 0.16 15.99
C ALA A 40 3.39 0.17 14.72
N TYR A 41 2.16 0.67 14.83
CA TYR A 41 1.23 0.80 13.70
C TYR A 41 1.82 1.66 12.58
N ASP A 42 2.35 2.84 12.93
CA ASP A 42 2.89 3.75 11.93
C ASP A 42 4.12 3.17 11.24
N THR A 43 5.03 2.58 12.02
CA THR A 43 6.23 1.93 11.49
C THR A 43 5.87 0.75 10.56
N TRP A 44 4.96 -0.13 10.97
CA TRP A 44 4.60 -1.29 10.14
C TRP A 44 3.79 -0.94 8.89
N LYS A 45 3.01 0.15 8.87
CA LYS A 45 2.40 0.65 7.63
C LYS A 45 3.45 0.99 6.59
N GLN A 46 4.55 1.63 6.99
CA GLN A 46 5.65 1.98 6.07
C GLN A 46 6.30 0.72 5.51
N VAL A 47 6.53 -0.31 6.34
CA VAL A 47 7.05 -1.61 5.89
C VAL A 47 6.10 -2.29 4.90
N TYR A 48 4.80 -2.23 5.18
CA TYR A 48 3.73 -2.80 4.34
C TYR A 48 3.58 -2.10 2.99
N GLN A 49 3.79 -0.78 2.95
CA GLN A 49 3.60 0.06 1.77
C GLN A 49 4.33 -0.54 0.56
N ASP A 50 5.62 -0.85 0.73
CA ASP A 50 6.48 -1.31 -0.36
C ASP A 50 6.57 -2.83 -0.51
N GLU A 51 5.78 -3.58 0.26
CA GLU A 51 5.85 -5.05 0.24
C GLU A 51 5.01 -5.62 -0.90
N GLN A 52 5.59 -6.45 -1.77
CA GLN A 52 4.88 -7.02 -2.92
C GLN A 52 4.46 -8.48 -2.72
N ASN A 53 5.12 -9.20 -1.82
CA ASN A 53 4.78 -10.59 -1.55
C ASN A 53 3.43 -10.67 -0.82
N GLU A 54 2.45 -11.34 -1.42
CA GLU A 54 1.09 -11.40 -0.88
C GLU A 54 1.01 -12.06 0.50
N THR A 55 1.88 -13.02 0.79
CA THR A 55 1.94 -13.65 2.13
C THR A 55 2.48 -12.66 3.15
N ASN A 56 3.55 -11.92 2.83
CA ASN A 56 4.07 -10.86 3.71
C ASN A 56 3.07 -9.73 3.90
N ARG A 57 2.41 -9.27 2.82
CA ARG A 57 1.34 -8.25 2.91
C ARG A 57 0.21 -8.72 3.81
N ARG A 58 -0.25 -9.98 3.66
CA ARG A 58 -1.31 -10.55 4.51
C ARG A 58 -0.88 -10.61 5.98
N PHE A 59 0.35 -11.03 6.24
CA PHE A 59 0.95 -11.04 7.58
C PHE A 59 1.04 -9.64 8.19
N LEU A 60 1.65 -8.68 7.49
CA LEU A 60 1.78 -7.29 7.93
C LEU A 60 0.41 -6.65 8.17
N GLN A 61 -0.55 -6.86 7.27
CA GLN A 61 -1.90 -6.32 7.44
C GLN A 61 -2.62 -6.92 8.65
N ALA A 62 -2.38 -8.20 8.98
CA ALA A 62 -2.95 -8.83 10.17
C ALA A 62 -2.38 -8.20 11.46
N ILE A 63 -1.06 -8.08 11.59
CA ILE A 63 -0.44 -7.48 12.78
C ILE A 63 -0.78 -5.99 12.91
N ILE A 64 -0.85 -5.25 11.80
CA ILE A 64 -1.25 -3.83 11.77
C ILE A 64 -2.69 -3.68 12.28
N GLN A 65 -3.61 -4.55 11.86
CA GLN A 65 -5.02 -4.52 12.32
C GLN A 65 -5.15 -4.82 13.82
N VAL A 66 -4.44 -5.84 14.33
CA VAL A 66 -4.41 -6.12 15.77
C VAL A 66 -3.81 -4.94 16.53
N THR A 67 -2.75 -4.33 16.01
CA THR A 67 -2.07 -3.19 16.63
C THR A 67 -2.94 -1.95 16.69
N ASP A 68 -3.63 -1.61 15.60
CA ASP A 68 -4.59 -0.50 15.58
C ASP A 68 -5.75 -0.75 16.55
N ALA A 69 -6.24 -1.99 16.63
CA ALA A 69 -7.23 -2.36 17.63
C ALA A 69 -6.72 -2.10 19.07
N MET A 70 -5.49 -2.50 19.39
CA MET A 70 -4.91 -2.28 20.72
C MET A 70 -4.67 -0.80 21.02
N HIS A 71 -4.24 -0.03 20.03
CA HIS A 71 -4.12 1.43 20.14
C HIS A 71 -5.49 2.07 20.48
N LYS A 72 -6.55 1.68 19.78
CA LYS A 72 -7.94 2.15 20.00
C LYS A 72 -8.50 1.76 21.36
N VAL A 73 -8.18 0.56 21.85
CA VAL A 73 -8.56 0.11 23.19
C VAL A 73 -7.91 0.98 24.26
N ARG A 74 -6.60 1.28 24.14
CA ARG A 74 -5.84 2.04 25.14
C ARG A 74 -6.15 3.55 25.14
N HIS A 75 -6.54 4.14 24.02
CA HIS A 75 -6.83 5.57 23.89
C HIS A 75 -8.33 5.92 24.02
N ASN A 76 -9.11 5.02 24.64
CA ASN A 76 -10.34 5.33 25.38
C ASN A 76 -11.56 5.84 24.58
N ALA A 77 -12.08 5.10 23.58
CA ALA A 77 -13.49 5.26 23.18
C ALA A 77 -14.18 4.08 22.44
N GLU A 78 -13.48 3.16 21.76
CA GLU A 78 -14.17 2.28 20.80
C GLU A 78 -13.72 0.82 20.83
N LEU A 79 -14.11 0.10 21.90
CA LEU A 79 -14.13 -1.37 21.88
C LEU A 79 -14.90 -1.90 20.65
N ARG A 80 -15.98 -1.20 20.25
CA ARG A 80 -16.76 -1.54 19.04
C ARG A 80 -15.93 -1.45 17.75
N GLY A 81 -15.14 -0.39 17.58
CA GLY A 81 -14.26 -0.25 16.42
C GLY A 81 -13.17 -1.32 16.38
N SER A 82 -12.72 -1.76 17.56
CA SER A 82 -11.70 -2.80 17.71
C SER A 82 -12.20 -4.20 17.32
N VAL A 83 -13.48 -4.50 17.54
CA VAL A 83 -14.08 -5.80 17.17
C VAL A 83 -13.89 -6.10 15.68
N HIS A 84 -14.24 -5.16 14.80
CA HIS A 84 -14.15 -5.38 13.35
C HIS A 84 -12.70 -5.54 12.87
N LEU A 85 -11.76 -4.80 13.47
CA LEU A 85 -10.34 -4.93 13.17
C LEU A 85 -9.81 -6.32 13.53
N LEU A 86 -10.16 -6.82 14.72
CA LEU A 86 -9.75 -8.14 15.19
C LEU A 86 -10.40 -9.27 14.37
N GLU A 87 -11.68 -9.16 14.00
CA GLU A 87 -12.35 -10.12 13.12
C GLU A 87 -11.66 -10.20 11.74
N ARG A 88 -11.33 -9.04 11.15
CA ARG A 88 -10.58 -8.99 9.88
C ARG A 88 -9.17 -9.52 10.02
N ALA A 89 -8.49 -9.25 11.14
CA ALA A 89 -7.17 -9.78 11.40
C ALA A 89 -7.20 -11.30 11.49
N LEU A 90 -8.19 -11.88 12.19
CA LEU A 90 -8.34 -13.32 12.33
C LEU A 90 -8.54 -14.04 10.99
N ILE A 91 -9.35 -13.47 10.07
CA ILE A 91 -9.50 -14.02 8.71
C ILE A 91 -8.13 -14.15 8.01
N LYS A 92 -7.21 -13.21 8.23
CA LYS A 92 -5.86 -13.24 7.65
C LYS A 92 -4.95 -14.22 8.38
N LEU A 93 -4.97 -14.19 9.71
CA LEU A 93 -4.19 -15.08 10.56
C LEU A 93 -4.55 -16.55 10.30
N ASP A 94 -5.81 -16.86 10.05
CA ASP A 94 -6.29 -18.22 9.74
C ASP A 94 -5.79 -18.75 8.40
N ALA A 95 -5.45 -17.84 7.47
CA ALA A 95 -4.89 -18.18 6.16
C ALA A 95 -3.35 -18.20 6.13
N LEU A 96 -2.68 -17.92 7.26
CA LEU A 96 -1.22 -17.92 7.39
C LEU A 96 -0.74 -19.20 8.08
N PRO A 97 0.50 -19.65 7.82
CA PRO A 97 1.10 -20.76 8.56
C PRO A 97 1.30 -20.42 10.03
N ASP A 98 1.53 -21.44 10.86
CA ASP A 98 1.72 -21.27 12.31
C ASP A 98 2.97 -20.45 12.67
N VAL A 99 3.95 -20.38 11.76
CA VAL A 99 5.10 -19.49 11.87
C VAL A 99 5.28 -18.75 10.55
N HIS A 100 5.34 -17.42 10.61
CA HIS A 100 5.68 -16.57 9.46
C HIS A 100 6.42 -15.32 9.94
N GLY A 101 7.38 -14.83 9.15
CA GLY A 101 8.15 -13.62 9.47
C GLY A 101 8.85 -13.65 10.84
N GLY A 102 9.28 -14.84 11.27
CA GLY A 102 9.93 -15.04 12.57
C GLY A 102 8.99 -14.98 13.77
N ILE A 103 7.67 -14.93 13.57
CA ILE A 103 6.67 -14.82 14.63
C ILE A 103 5.89 -16.13 14.77
N ASP A 104 5.65 -16.54 16.02
CA ASP A 104 4.71 -17.61 16.37
C ASP A 104 3.27 -17.11 16.19
N LEU A 105 2.74 -17.36 14.99
CA LEU A 105 1.40 -16.95 14.60
C LEU A 105 0.31 -17.84 15.20
N ALA A 106 0.61 -19.10 15.53
CA ALA A 106 -0.34 -19.96 16.23
C ALA A 106 -0.73 -19.35 17.59
N THR A 107 0.27 -19.04 18.42
CA THR A 107 0.05 -18.40 19.73
C THR A 107 -0.62 -17.04 19.58
N PHE A 108 -0.17 -16.21 18.62
CA PHE A 108 -0.73 -14.88 18.39
C PHE A 108 -2.20 -14.94 17.93
N ARG A 109 -2.55 -15.90 17.05
CA ARG A 109 -3.91 -16.14 16.57
C ARG A 109 -4.84 -16.51 17.73
N ASP A 110 -4.44 -17.44 18.58
CA ASP A 110 -5.25 -17.87 19.73
C ASP A 110 -5.43 -16.76 20.77
N ALA A 111 -4.37 -16.01 21.04
CA ALA A 111 -4.44 -14.83 21.91
C ALA A 111 -5.35 -13.74 21.30
N THR A 112 -5.32 -13.54 19.98
CA THR A 112 -6.20 -12.60 19.27
C THR A 112 -7.67 -13.01 19.39
N ARG A 113 -7.98 -14.31 19.31
CA ARG A 113 -9.34 -14.83 19.56
C ARG A 113 -9.79 -14.57 21.00
N THR A 114 -8.89 -14.80 21.96
CA THR A 114 -9.14 -14.56 23.39
C THR A 114 -9.40 -13.08 23.67
N CYS A 115 -8.58 -12.20 23.10
CA CYS A 115 -8.76 -10.75 23.15
C CYS A 115 -10.12 -10.32 22.59
N LEU A 116 -10.50 -10.83 21.41
CA LEU A 116 -11.77 -10.51 20.78
C LEU A 116 -12.96 -10.96 21.63
N ALA A 117 -12.90 -12.16 22.19
CA ALA A 117 -13.95 -12.68 23.08
C ALA A 117 -14.10 -11.80 24.32
N GLU A 118 -12.99 -11.36 24.92
CA GLU A 118 -13.01 -10.49 26.08
C GLU A 118 -13.56 -9.10 25.77
N ILE A 119 -13.16 -8.50 24.65
CA ILE A 119 -13.72 -7.22 24.21
C ILE A 119 -15.24 -7.32 24.01
N LYS A 120 -15.72 -8.42 23.40
CA LYS A 120 -17.16 -8.68 23.26
C LYS A 120 -17.85 -8.85 24.62
N ARG A 121 -17.22 -9.54 25.57
CA ARG A 121 -17.73 -9.68 26.95
C ARG A 121 -17.84 -8.33 27.64
N LEU A 122 -16.78 -7.51 27.62
CA LEU A 122 -16.76 -6.16 28.20
C LEU A 122 -17.88 -5.29 27.63
N LEU A 123 -18.08 -5.30 26.31
CA LEU A 123 -19.19 -4.60 25.65
C LEU A 123 -20.56 -5.06 26.16
N SER A 124 -20.76 -6.36 26.38
CA SER A 124 -22.04 -6.91 26.87
C SER A 124 -22.39 -6.47 28.31
N VAL A 125 -21.36 -6.17 29.13
CA VAL A 125 -21.52 -5.70 30.50
C VAL A 125 -21.26 -4.19 30.65
N ALA A 126 -21.25 -3.46 29.52
CA ALA A 126 -20.99 -2.01 29.45
C ALA A 126 -19.68 -1.55 30.10
N GLN A 127 -18.67 -2.43 30.15
CA GLN A 127 -17.31 -2.11 30.58
C GLN A 127 -16.41 -1.79 29.38
N LYS A 128 -15.33 -1.05 29.65
CA LYS A 128 -14.40 -0.57 28.61
C LYS A 128 -12.94 -0.90 28.86
N ASN A 129 -12.60 -1.28 30.09
CA ASN A 129 -11.22 -1.51 30.48
C ASN A 129 -10.82 -2.94 30.12
N LEU A 130 -9.93 -3.06 29.13
CA LEU A 130 -9.28 -4.33 28.82
C LEU A 130 -8.00 -4.42 29.67
N GLU A 131 -7.79 -5.56 30.34
CA GLU A 131 -6.53 -5.80 31.04
C GLU A 131 -5.41 -6.09 30.03
N ASP A 132 -4.19 -5.67 30.35
CA ASP A 132 -3.01 -5.84 29.50
C ASP A 132 -2.71 -7.31 29.17
N SER A 133 -3.14 -8.25 30.02
CA SER A 133 -3.03 -9.70 29.80
C SER A 133 -3.78 -10.21 28.57
N PHE A 134 -4.80 -9.47 28.11
CA PHE A 134 -5.56 -9.79 26.90
C PHE A 134 -4.92 -9.23 25.63
N ILE A 135 -3.84 -8.46 25.72
CA ILE A 135 -3.16 -7.95 24.53
C ILE A 135 -2.41 -9.11 23.86
N PRO A 136 -2.70 -9.43 22.59
CA PRO A 136 -2.11 -10.59 21.93
C PRO A 136 -0.58 -10.46 21.82
N PRO A 137 0.22 -11.38 22.40
CA PRO A 137 1.67 -11.24 22.38
C PRO A 137 2.27 -11.63 21.03
N LEU A 138 3.18 -10.81 20.51
CA LEU A 138 4.00 -11.15 19.35
C LEU A 138 5.32 -11.76 19.81
N LYS A 139 5.40 -13.10 19.82
CA LYS A 139 6.60 -13.86 20.21
C LYS A 139 7.48 -14.14 19.00
N SER A 140 8.76 -13.77 19.10
CA SER A 140 9.78 -14.11 18.10
C SER A 140 10.24 -15.55 18.28
N VAL A 141 10.30 -16.30 17.18
CA VAL A 141 10.85 -17.67 17.08
C VAL A 141 11.93 -17.78 16.00
N GLY A 142 12.24 -16.69 15.30
CA GLY A 142 13.29 -16.62 14.30
C GLY A 142 13.53 -15.19 13.83
N SER A 143 14.28 -15.05 12.73
CA SER A 143 14.50 -13.78 12.04
C SER A 143 13.21 -13.25 11.43
N GLY A 144 13.12 -11.93 11.27
CA GLY A 144 11.96 -11.24 10.70
C GLY A 144 11.58 -11.69 9.28
N PRO A 145 10.51 -11.13 8.71
CA PRO A 145 10.11 -11.45 7.34
C PRO A 145 11.21 -11.04 6.36
N VAL A 146 11.52 -11.94 5.42
CA VAL A 146 12.30 -11.58 4.23
C VAL A 146 11.39 -10.77 3.32
N LEU A 147 11.71 -9.50 3.14
CA LEU A 147 10.89 -8.55 2.38
C LEU A 147 11.33 -8.50 0.92
N GLU A 148 10.38 -8.34 0.01
CA GLU A 148 10.72 -8.19 -1.42
C GLU A 148 11.49 -6.88 -1.63
N PRO A 149 12.50 -6.84 -2.53
CA PRO A 149 13.20 -5.62 -2.88
C PRO A 149 12.26 -4.48 -3.21
N ARG A 150 12.54 -3.29 -2.64
CA ARG A 150 11.92 -2.07 -3.17
C ARG A 150 12.30 -1.96 -4.64
N VAL A 151 11.29 -1.90 -5.51
CA VAL A 151 11.51 -1.85 -6.96
C VAL A 151 11.99 -0.46 -7.42
N SER A 152 12.16 0.50 -6.50
CA SER A 152 12.81 1.78 -6.80
C SER A 152 13.62 2.30 -5.61
N PRO A 153 14.88 2.74 -5.82
CA PRO A 153 15.65 3.39 -4.76
C PRO A 153 15.00 4.73 -4.41
N PRO A 154 15.09 5.18 -3.14
CA PRO A 154 14.63 6.50 -2.75
C PRO A 154 15.46 7.55 -3.50
N SER A 155 14.82 8.30 -4.41
CA SER A 155 15.39 9.48 -5.05
C SER A 155 14.61 10.70 -4.62
N ASN A 156 15.30 11.80 -4.33
CA ASN A 156 14.66 13.09 -4.12
C ASN A 156 14.74 13.98 -5.37
N ASP A 157 15.36 13.50 -6.45
CA ASP A 157 15.43 14.22 -7.72
C ASP A 157 14.08 14.12 -8.45
N PRO A 158 13.39 15.25 -8.72
CA PRO A 158 12.05 15.23 -9.30
C PRO A 158 12.00 14.60 -10.70
N GLU A 159 13.02 14.79 -11.53
CA GLU A 159 13.03 14.25 -12.89
C GLU A 159 13.16 12.72 -12.87
N THR A 160 14.06 12.22 -12.03
CA THR A 160 14.21 10.78 -11.76
C THR A 160 12.94 10.18 -11.18
N LEU A 161 12.30 10.84 -10.22
CA LEU A 161 11.02 10.37 -9.66
C LEU A 161 9.94 10.28 -10.74
N PHE A 162 9.79 11.31 -11.57
CA PHE A 162 8.77 11.29 -12.61
C PHE A 162 9.00 10.15 -13.62
N GLN A 163 10.24 9.95 -14.05
CA GLN A 163 10.62 8.88 -14.97
C GLN A 163 10.42 7.49 -14.33
N ASN A 164 10.84 7.30 -13.07
CA ASN A 164 10.63 6.03 -12.36
C ASN A 164 9.13 5.71 -12.22
N GLY A 165 8.27 6.72 -12.06
CA GLY A 165 6.82 6.54 -12.02
C GLY A 165 6.27 6.08 -13.38
N LEU A 166 6.75 6.65 -14.49
CA LEU A 166 6.42 6.18 -15.84
C LEU A 166 6.88 4.73 -16.08
N ASP A 167 8.11 4.40 -15.67
CA ASP A 167 8.68 3.05 -15.83
C ASP A 167 7.91 2.02 -14.99
N ALA A 168 7.51 2.38 -13.77
CA ALA A 168 6.66 1.56 -12.92
C ALA A 168 5.28 1.35 -13.54
N TYR A 169 4.66 2.41 -14.05
CA TYR A 169 3.36 2.33 -14.71
C TYR A 169 3.40 1.44 -15.95
N ALA A 170 4.41 1.61 -16.81
CA ALA A 170 4.60 0.81 -18.01
C ALA A 170 4.87 -0.68 -17.72
N ALA A 171 5.44 -0.99 -16.55
CA ALA A 171 5.62 -2.34 -16.05
C ALA A 171 4.36 -2.89 -15.31
N GLU A 172 3.22 -2.21 -15.43
CA GLU A 172 1.95 -2.54 -14.75
C GLU A 172 2.06 -2.56 -13.21
N ARG A 173 3.10 -1.95 -12.65
CA ARG A 173 3.30 -1.75 -11.21
C ARG A 173 2.57 -0.49 -10.75
N PHE A 174 1.26 -0.48 -10.91
CA PHE A 174 0.43 0.71 -10.69
C PHE A 174 0.51 1.28 -9.27
N TYR A 175 0.69 0.43 -8.27
CA TYR A 175 0.88 0.89 -6.90
C TYR A 175 2.21 1.63 -6.72
N ASP A 176 3.30 1.08 -7.28
CA ASP A 176 4.61 1.72 -7.22
C ASP A 176 4.60 3.06 -7.99
N ALA A 177 3.94 3.11 -9.15
CA ALA A 177 3.76 4.36 -9.89
C ALA A 177 3.00 5.42 -9.06
N HIS A 178 1.95 5.02 -8.34
CA HIS A 178 1.21 5.89 -7.42
C HIS A 178 2.13 6.48 -6.34
N GLU A 179 2.90 5.63 -5.65
CA GLU A 179 3.79 6.09 -4.56
C GLU A 179 4.90 7.01 -5.07
N ILE A 180 5.56 6.63 -6.17
CA ILE A 180 6.64 7.41 -6.76
C ILE A 180 6.13 8.77 -7.24
N TRP A 181 4.93 8.84 -7.82
CA TRP A 181 4.33 10.10 -8.24
C TRP A 181 3.84 10.95 -7.05
N GLU A 182 3.44 10.35 -5.93
CA GLU A 182 3.21 11.07 -4.68
C GLU A 182 4.50 11.70 -4.14
N ASP A 183 5.63 10.97 -4.19
CA ASP A 183 6.95 11.53 -3.85
C ASP A 183 7.35 12.66 -4.80
N TYR A 184 7.21 12.47 -6.12
CA TYR A 184 7.39 13.54 -7.10
C TYR A 184 6.58 14.78 -6.72
N ARG A 185 5.28 14.59 -6.42
CA ARG A 185 4.38 15.68 -6.03
C ARG A 185 4.91 16.39 -4.79
N ARG A 186 5.32 15.66 -3.74
CA ARG A 186 5.86 16.21 -2.48
C ARG A 186 7.11 17.07 -2.70
N THR A 187 7.91 16.82 -3.73
CA THR A 187 9.07 17.67 -4.07
C THR A 187 8.71 19.04 -4.66
N ARG A 188 7.46 19.23 -5.12
CA ARG A 188 7.03 20.46 -5.81
C ARG A 188 6.30 21.43 -4.87
N PRO A 189 6.51 22.75 -4.99
CA PRO A 189 5.71 23.75 -4.25
C PRO A 189 4.22 23.65 -4.57
N GLU A 190 3.32 23.97 -3.63
CA GLU A 190 1.86 23.87 -3.84
C GLU A 190 1.36 24.68 -5.04
N SER A 191 2.05 25.75 -5.41
CA SER A 191 1.71 26.59 -6.57
C SER A 191 2.16 26.03 -7.92
N ASP A 192 2.88 24.91 -7.96
CA ASP A 192 3.36 24.30 -9.21
C ASP A 192 2.19 23.62 -9.96
N PRO A 193 1.86 24.05 -11.20
CA PRO A 193 0.75 23.49 -11.96
C PRO A 193 0.92 22.00 -12.29
N SER A 194 2.15 21.48 -12.30
CA SER A 194 2.40 20.05 -12.49
C SER A 194 1.89 19.17 -11.34
N ARG A 195 1.55 19.76 -10.18
CA ARG A 195 0.95 19.02 -9.04
C ARG A 195 -0.46 18.54 -9.32
N GLU A 196 -1.31 19.35 -9.97
CA GLU A 196 -2.65 18.90 -10.33
C GLU A 196 -2.59 17.85 -11.44
N PHE A 197 -1.72 18.06 -12.42
CA PHE A 197 -1.49 17.09 -13.48
C PHE A 197 -1.03 15.73 -12.92
N VAL A 198 -0.05 15.69 -12.02
CA VAL A 198 0.41 14.43 -11.44
C VAL A 198 -0.64 13.78 -10.53
N LYS A 199 -1.51 14.55 -9.86
CA LYS A 199 -2.68 13.98 -9.16
C LYS A 199 -3.59 13.23 -10.13
N GLY A 200 -3.76 13.73 -11.36
CA GLY A 200 -4.43 12.99 -12.43
C GLY A 200 -3.78 11.65 -12.73
N LEU A 201 -2.46 11.60 -12.90
CA LEU A 201 -1.72 10.35 -13.14
C LEU A 201 -1.81 9.36 -11.95
N ILE A 202 -1.74 9.87 -10.72
CA ILE A 202 -1.92 9.10 -9.48
C ILE A 202 -3.32 8.46 -9.44
N LEU A 203 -4.37 9.19 -9.85
CA LEU A 203 -5.73 8.66 -9.95
C LEU A 203 -5.83 7.58 -11.04
N VAL A 204 -5.20 7.77 -12.19
CA VAL A 204 -5.12 6.73 -13.25
C VAL A 204 -4.44 5.46 -12.72
N ALA A 205 -3.30 5.58 -12.04
CA ALA A 205 -2.62 4.44 -11.43
C ALA A 205 -3.50 3.73 -10.39
N THR A 206 -4.22 4.49 -9.56
CA THR A 206 -5.16 3.94 -8.58
C THR A 206 -6.32 3.20 -9.25
N ALA A 207 -6.87 3.74 -10.34
CA ALA A 207 -7.92 3.10 -11.12
C ALA A 207 -7.46 1.75 -11.67
N MET A 208 -6.25 1.71 -12.26
CA MET A 208 -5.67 0.48 -12.80
C MET A 208 -5.41 -0.55 -11.69
N HIS A 209 -4.87 -0.12 -10.54
CA HIS A 209 -4.68 -1.00 -9.39
C HIS A 209 -6.01 -1.63 -8.94
N LYS A 210 -7.08 -0.84 -8.82
CA LYS A 210 -8.41 -1.34 -8.45
C LYS A 210 -9.00 -2.29 -9.48
N LEU A 211 -8.87 -1.98 -10.76
CA LEU A 211 -9.36 -2.83 -11.84
C LEU A 211 -8.66 -4.20 -11.80
N HIS A 212 -7.33 -4.21 -11.62
CA HIS A 212 -6.53 -5.44 -11.66
C HIS A 212 -6.65 -6.27 -10.37
N ARG A 213 -6.66 -5.63 -9.20
CA ARG A 213 -6.65 -6.31 -7.88
C ARG A 213 -8.05 -6.55 -7.31
N ALA A 214 -8.91 -5.53 -7.32
CA ALA A 214 -10.24 -5.60 -6.74
C ALA A 214 -11.31 -6.06 -7.73
N LYS A 215 -10.96 -6.23 -9.01
CA LYS A 215 -11.88 -6.60 -10.11
C LYS A 215 -13.13 -5.72 -10.09
N SER A 216 -12.92 -4.41 -9.92
CA SER A 216 -13.97 -3.42 -9.71
C SER A 216 -13.99 -2.38 -10.85
N PRO A 217 -14.66 -2.67 -11.98
CA PRO A 217 -14.78 -1.75 -13.12
C PRO A 217 -15.41 -0.40 -12.75
N SER A 218 -16.52 -0.41 -12.01
CA SER A 218 -17.22 0.81 -11.58
C SER A 218 -16.32 1.75 -10.77
N GLY A 219 -15.63 1.19 -9.77
CA GLY A 219 -14.67 1.94 -8.96
C GLY A 219 -13.44 2.42 -9.74
N ALA A 220 -13.07 1.76 -10.84
CA ALA A 220 -12.00 2.22 -11.73
C ALA A 220 -12.50 3.36 -12.64
N ALA A 221 -13.71 3.25 -13.19
CA ALA A 221 -14.33 4.28 -14.02
C ALA A 221 -14.44 5.62 -13.26
N GLN A 222 -15.00 5.61 -12.05
CA GLN A 222 -15.10 6.81 -11.19
C GLN A 222 -13.74 7.49 -10.95
N LEU A 223 -12.67 6.71 -10.79
CA LEU A 223 -11.32 7.27 -10.60
C LEU A 223 -10.74 7.86 -11.89
N LEU A 224 -11.05 7.28 -13.05
CA LEU A 224 -10.64 7.82 -14.34
C LEU A 224 -11.40 9.10 -14.69
N GLU A 225 -12.69 9.19 -14.35
CA GLU A 225 -13.46 10.44 -14.48
C GLU A 225 -12.80 11.57 -13.68
N LEU A 226 -12.50 11.33 -12.40
CA LEU A 226 -11.76 12.27 -11.55
C LEU A 226 -10.36 12.59 -12.09
N ALA A 227 -9.69 11.61 -12.69
CA ALA A 227 -8.39 11.83 -13.31
C ALA A 227 -8.49 12.78 -14.50
N LEU A 228 -9.51 12.61 -15.36
CA LEU A 228 -9.71 13.45 -16.54
C LEU A 228 -9.94 14.91 -16.17
N ASP A 229 -10.68 15.18 -15.08
CA ASP A 229 -10.85 16.55 -14.56
C ASP A 229 -9.51 17.20 -14.20
N LYS A 230 -8.53 16.41 -13.71
CA LYS A 230 -7.20 16.90 -13.36
C LYS A 230 -6.26 17.03 -14.55
N LEU A 231 -6.40 16.16 -15.55
CA LEU A 231 -5.52 16.11 -16.71
C LEU A 231 -5.88 17.18 -17.75
N ARG A 232 -7.17 17.48 -17.93
CA ARG A 232 -7.65 18.42 -18.97
C ARG A 232 -7.21 19.87 -18.76
N ASP A 233 -6.97 20.27 -17.52
CA ASP A 233 -6.56 21.63 -17.17
C ASP A 233 -5.03 21.84 -17.29
N ALA A 234 -4.26 20.78 -17.55
CA ALA A 234 -2.82 20.86 -17.62
C ALA A 234 -2.32 21.45 -18.95
N PRO A 235 -1.32 22.35 -18.94
CA PRO A 235 -0.69 22.86 -20.17
C PRO A 235 -0.03 21.74 -20.99
N GLU A 236 -0.06 21.86 -22.31
CA GLU A 236 0.65 20.96 -23.23
C GLU A 236 2.15 20.89 -22.90
N GLY A 237 2.74 19.69 -22.93
CA GLY A 237 4.14 19.48 -22.56
C GLY A 237 4.43 19.39 -21.04
N THR A 238 3.41 19.41 -20.17
CA THR A 238 3.61 19.26 -18.72
C THR A 238 4.39 17.98 -18.40
N SER A 239 5.52 18.13 -17.69
CA SER A 239 6.46 17.06 -17.36
C SER A 239 7.01 16.28 -18.59
N GLY A 240 7.00 16.90 -19.77
CA GLY A 240 7.47 16.32 -21.02
C GLY A 240 6.47 15.35 -21.69
N LEU A 241 5.20 15.36 -21.28
CA LEU A 241 4.15 14.54 -21.86
C LEU A 241 3.32 15.31 -22.90
N ASP A 242 2.86 14.60 -23.93
CA ASP A 242 1.76 15.04 -24.79
C ASP A 242 0.46 14.93 -23.98
N VAL A 243 0.05 16.04 -23.37
CA VAL A 243 -1.09 16.05 -22.44
C VAL A 243 -2.36 15.71 -23.18
N LYS A 244 -2.53 16.22 -24.40
CA LYS A 244 -3.67 15.87 -25.24
C LYS A 244 -3.74 14.36 -25.51
N ALA A 245 -2.64 13.73 -25.90
CA ALA A 245 -2.61 12.29 -26.15
C ALA A 245 -2.93 11.47 -24.88
N VAL A 246 -2.43 11.90 -23.71
CA VAL A 246 -2.76 11.27 -22.44
C VAL A 246 -4.26 11.40 -22.14
N VAL A 247 -4.85 12.58 -22.32
CA VAL A 247 -6.29 12.81 -22.09
C VAL A 247 -7.15 11.98 -23.04
N ASP A 248 -6.79 11.90 -24.32
CA ASP A 248 -7.51 11.12 -25.32
C ASP A 248 -7.47 9.62 -24.97
N GLU A 249 -6.31 9.11 -24.58
CA GLU A 249 -6.11 7.71 -24.22
C GLU A 249 -6.83 7.33 -22.91
N VAL A 250 -6.75 8.18 -21.88
CA VAL A 250 -7.50 7.98 -20.63
C VAL A 250 -9.01 8.05 -20.88
N SER A 251 -9.48 8.95 -21.75
CA SER A 251 -10.90 9.06 -22.11
C SER A 251 -11.40 7.82 -22.84
N ARG A 252 -10.61 7.28 -23.77
CA ARG A 252 -10.91 6.02 -24.47
C ARG A 252 -11.06 4.88 -23.48
N VAL A 253 -10.07 4.69 -22.60
CA VAL A 253 -10.09 3.60 -21.61
C VAL A 253 -11.24 3.76 -20.62
N HIS A 254 -11.55 4.99 -20.20
CA HIS A 254 -12.70 5.25 -19.34
C HIS A 254 -13.99 4.70 -19.95
N ALA A 255 -14.28 5.04 -21.20
CA ALA A 255 -15.45 4.54 -21.92
C ALA A 255 -15.45 3.01 -22.08
N ASP A 256 -14.29 2.42 -22.37
CA ASP A 256 -14.14 0.96 -22.48
C ASP A 256 -14.44 0.24 -21.15
N ILE A 257 -14.04 0.83 -20.01
CA ILE A 257 -14.29 0.27 -18.67
C ILE A 257 -15.76 0.43 -18.26
N GLU A 258 -16.40 1.56 -18.57
CA GLU A 258 -17.84 1.75 -18.36
C GLU A 258 -18.68 0.73 -19.16
N ALA A 259 -18.28 0.45 -20.41
CA ALA A 259 -18.92 -0.59 -21.22
C ALA A 259 -18.71 -2.00 -20.64
N LEU A 260 -17.55 -2.25 -20.03
CA LEU A 260 -17.22 -3.53 -19.38
C LEU A 260 -18.05 -3.74 -18.10
N GLU A 261 -18.39 -2.69 -17.36
CA GLU A 261 -19.36 -2.78 -16.25
C GLU A 261 -20.73 -3.27 -16.74
N THR A 262 -21.20 -2.72 -17.86
CA THR A 262 -22.53 -3.03 -18.42
C THR A 262 -22.63 -4.46 -18.94
N THR A 263 -21.52 -5.00 -19.45
CA THR A 263 -21.48 -6.32 -20.11
C THR A 263 -21.06 -7.46 -19.17
N GLY A 264 -20.49 -7.14 -18.01
CA GLY A 264 -19.98 -8.12 -17.06
C GLY A 264 -18.63 -8.68 -17.51
N ALA A 265 -17.56 -8.35 -16.79
CA ALA A 265 -16.23 -8.83 -17.12
C ALA A 265 -16.03 -10.29 -16.67
N GLU A 266 -15.94 -11.22 -17.62
CA GLU A 266 -15.44 -12.57 -17.37
C GLU A 266 -14.02 -12.70 -17.96
N GLY A 267 -13.00 -12.74 -17.09
CA GLY A 267 -11.62 -13.01 -17.50
C GLY A 267 -10.55 -12.05 -16.96
N PRO A 268 -9.28 -12.24 -17.38
CA PRO A 268 -8.20 -11.32 -17.05
C PRO A 268 -8.42 -9.95 -17.71
N ILE A 269 -7.98 -8.88 -17.04
CA ILE A 269 -8.04 -7.53 -17.61
C ILE A 269 -7.04 -7.47 -18.77
N GLU A 270 -7.53 -7.16 -19.95
CA GLU A 270 -6.71 -7.02 -21.15
C GLU A 270 -5.92 -5.71 -21.15
N ALA A 271 -4.75 -5.71 -21.79
CA ALA A 271 -3.88 -4.53 -21.88
C ALA A 271 -4.57 -3.30 -22.51
N ARG A 272 -5.62 -3.47 -23.32
CA ARG A 272 -6.40 -2.36 -23.90
C ARG A 272 -7.11 -1.49 -22.86
N TYR A 273 -7.31 -2.01 -21.65
CA TYR A 273 -7.89 -1.30 -20.51
C TYR A 273 -6.85 -0.53 -19.68
N ILE A 274 -5.58 -0.49 -20.12
CA ILE A 274 -4.51 0.27 -19.46
C ILE A 274 -4.17 1.47 -20.36
N PRO A 275 -4.39 2.72 -19.90
CA PRO A 275 -4.03 3.90 -20.67
C PRO A 275 -2.54 3.95 -20.99
N ALA A 276 -2.16 4.07 -22.26
CA ALA A 276 -0.77 4.32 -22.61
C ALA A 276 -0.33 5.74 -22.22
N ILE A 277 0.61 5.85 -21.28
CA ILE A 277 1.20 7.14 -20.85
C ILE A 277 2.68 7.15 -21.23
N ARG A 278 3.09 8.00 -22.17
CA ARG A 278 4.47 8.10 -22.67
C ARG A 278 4.85 9.54 -22.97
N ARG A 279 6.13 9.86 -22.80
CA ARG A 279 6.72 11.15 -23.20
C ARG A 279 6.70 11.33 -24.71
N SER A 280 6.52 12.58 -25.13
CA SER A 280 6.68 12.96 -26.54
C SER A 280 8.14 12.75 -26.92
N THR A 281 8.38 11.92 -27.94
CA THR A 281 9.71 11.76 -28.56
C THR A 281 10.16 13.04 -29.26
#